data_AF-A0A7V9ZYB7-F1
#
_entry.id   AF-A0A7V9ZYB7-F1
#
_cell.length_a   1.000
_cell.length_b   1.000
_cell.length_c   1.000
_cell.angle_alpha   90.00
_cell.angle_beta   90.00
_cell.angle_gamma   90.00
#
_symmetry.space_group_name_H-M   'P 1'
#
loop_
_entity.id
_entity.type
_entity.pdbx_description
1 polymer ?
#
loop_
_entity_poly.entity_id
_entity_poly.type
_entity_poly.pdbx_seq_one_letter_code
_entity_poly.pdbx_strand_id
1 'polypeptide(L)'
;FDETPAGVSEENMKLKKLLNMSVNEIELSVRAANCLNNANITTVGQLAQKSEAEMLKYRNFGKKSLNEIKDKLQQLQLGLGMKFDAGLVETPISGGDGAGMNGSADSDEA
;
A
#
# COMPACT_ATOMS: atom_id res chain seq x y z
N PHE A 1 4.44 26.54 14.96
CA PHE A 1 4.06 26.30 13.55
C PHE A 1 4.82 25.06 13.16
N ASP A 2 4.12 23.93 13.07
CA ASP A 2 4.74 22.64 12.76
C ASP A 2 5.16 22.69 11.29
N GLU A 3 6.44 22.98 11.10
CA GLU A 3 7.13 23.05 9.82
C GLU A 3 7.63 21.64 9.54
N THR A 4 6.98 20.93 8.62
CA THR A 4 7.51 19.65 8.10
C THR A 4 7.77 19.72 6.60
N PRO A 5 8.88 20.33 6.15
CA PRO A 5 9.33 20.28 4.77
C PRO A 5 10.62 19.46 4.65
N ALA A 6 10.61 18.16 5.01
CA ALA A 6 11.68 17.20 4.68
C ALA A 6 11.32 15.78 5.15
N GLY A 7 10.69 14.93 4.32
CA GLY A 7 10.19 13.62 4.78
C GLY A 7 10.34 12.44 3.81
N VAL A 8 11.00 12.59 2.65
CA VAL A 8 10.87 11.58 1.57
C VAL A 8 11.58 10.23 1.84
N SER A 9 12.33 10.05 2.94
CA SER A 9 13.04 8.78 3.21
C SER A 9 12.47 7.92 4.36
N GLU A 10 12.07 8.51 5.48
CA GLU A 10 11.56 7.74 6.65
C GLU A 10 10.06 7.45 6.54
N GLU A 11 9.31 8.40 6.00
CA GLU A 11 7.89 8.23 5.69
C GLU A 11 7.68 7.03 4.78
N ASN A 12 8.60 6.81 3.83
CA ASN A 12 8.49 5.75 2.84
C ASN A 12 8.70 4.35 3.45
N MET A 13 9.61 4.21 4.43
CA MET A 13 9.79 2.96 5.20
C MET A 13 8.58 2.67 6.09
N LYS A 14 8.05 3.69 6.78
CA LYS A 14 6.83 3.55 7.60
C LYS A 14 5.65 3.17 6.72
N LEU A 15 5.52 3.83 5.57
CA LEU A 15 4.51 3.56 4.58
C LEU A 15 4.61 2.11 4.10
N LYS A 16 5.78 1.64 3.66
CA LYS A 16 5.99 0.24 3.26
C LYS A 16 5.51 -0.75 4.34
N LYS A 17 5.84 -0.50 5.62
CA LYS A 17 5.37 -1.35 6.74
C LYS A 17 3.84 -1.34 6.87
N LEU A 18 3.23 -0.17 6.73
CA LEU A 18 1.78 -0.01 6.79
C LEU A 18 1.08 -0.63 5.59
N LEU A 19 1.60 -0.47 4.36
CA LEU A 19 1.01 -1.02 3.14
C LEU A 19 0.99 -2.55 3.16
N ASN A 20 2.00 -3.17 3.77
CA ASN A 20 2.08 -4.62 4.00
C ASN A 20 1.15 -5.09 5.14
N MET A 21 0.57 -4.18 5.93
CA MET A 21 -0.39 -4.51 6.98
C MET A 21 -1.71 -4.98 6.36
N SER A 22 -2.38 -5.93 7.03
CA SER A 22 -3.69 -6.41 6.61
C SER A 22 -4.81 -5.47 7.06
N VAL A 23 -5.87 -5.31 6.26
CA VAL A 23 -7.04 -4.51 6.66
C VAL A 23 -7.76 -5.08 7.89
N ASN A 24 -7.51 -6.35 8.20
CA ASN A 24 -8.01 -7.02 9.41
C ASN A 24 -7.32 -6.52 10.69
N GLU A 25 -6.06 -6.08 10.62
CA GLU A 25 -5.31 -5.63 11.81
C GLU A 25 -5.70 -4.22 12.27
N ILE A 26 -6.23 -3.39 11.36
CA ILE A 26 -6.72 -2.05 11.71
C ILE A 26 -8.08 -2.09 12.44
N GLU A 27 -8.64 -3.29 12.64
CA GLU A 27 -9.93 -3.54 13.30
C GLU A 27 -11.02 -2.60 12.77
N LEU A 28 -11.27 -2.69 11.46
CA LEU A 28 -12.40 -2.02 10.83
C LEU A 28 -13.72 -2.70 11.24
N SER A 29 -14.83 -1.99 11.07
CA SER A 29 -16.14 -2.62 11.28
C SER A 29 -16.32 -3.81 10.34
N VAL A 30 -17.08 -4.81 10.79
CA VAL A 30 -17.46 -5.97 9.97
C VAL A 30 -18.07 -5.54 8.63
N ARG A 31 -18.76 -4.39 8.59
CA ARG A 31 -19.30 -3.82 7.34
C ARG A 31 -18.20 -3.31 6.41
N ALA A 32 -17.25 -2.54 6.93
CA ALA A 32 -16.11 -2.06 6.14
C ALA A 32 -15.24 -3.22 5.63
N ALA A 33 -14.91 -4.20 6.49
CA ALA A 33 -14.15 -5.38 6.11
C ALA A 33 -14.84 -6.20 5.00
N ASN A 34 -16.15 -6.41 5.09
CA ASN A 34 -16.90 -7.08 4.03
C ASN A 34 -16.95 -6.28 2.72
N CYS A 35 -16.99 -4.94 2.79
CA CYS A 35 -16.93 -4.09 1.60
C CYS A 35 -15.57 -4.16 0.92
N LEU A 36 -14.49 -4.16 1.71
CA LEU A 36 -13.12 -4.29 1.23
C LEU A 36 -12.89 -5.65 0.58
N ASN A 37 -13.33 -6.75 1.22
CA ASN A 37 -13.26 -8.08 0.64
C ASN A 37 -14.01 -8.19 -0.70
N ASN A 38 -15.21 -7.59 -0.80
CA ASN A 38 -15.96 -7.54 -2.06
C ASN A 38 -15.27 -6.69 -3.14
N ALA A 39 -14.41 -5.75 -2.75
CA ALA A 39 -13.58 -4.95 -3.64
C ALA A 39 -12.21 -5.62 -3.93
N ASN A 40 -11.99 -6.85 -3.46
CA ASN A 40 -10.72 -7.58 -3.50
C ASN A 40 -9.56 -6.83 -2.81
N ILE A 41 -9.87 -6.11 -1.74
CA ILE A 41 -8.93 -5.33 -0.94
C ILE A 41 -8.69 -6.08 0.37
N THR A 42 -7.49 -6.64 0.53
CA THR A 42 -7.11 -7.40 1.74
C THR A 42 -6.00 -6.73 2.53
N THR A 43 -5.26 -5.82 1.91
CA THR A 43 -4.16 -5.08 2.54
C THR A 43 -4.42 -3.58 2.57
N VAL A 44 -3.79 -2.90 3.54
CA VAL A 44 -3.83 -1.44 3.65
C VAL A 44 -3.23 -0.79 2.40
N GLY A 45 -2.24 -1.44 1.77
CA GLY A 45 -1.70 -0.98 0.50
C GLY A 45 -2.75 -0.89 -0.59
N GLN A 46 -3.47 -1.98 -0.84
CA GLN A 46 -4.55 -1.98 -1.83
C GLN A 46 -5.65 -0.97 -1.48
N LEU A 47 -5.95 -0.82 -0.18
CA LEU A 47 -6.92 0.16 0.31
C LEU A 47 -6.51 1.60 0.03
N ALA A 48 -5.29 1.98 0.42
CA ALA A 48 -4.78 3.34 0.23
C ALA A 48 -4.56 3.67 -1.26
N GLN A 49 -4.38 2.67 -2.12
CA GLN A 49 -4.29 2.88 -3.58
C GLN A 49 -5.61 3.29 -4.20
N LYS A 50 -6.72 2.90 -3.57
CA LYS A 50 -8.06 3.24 -4.01
C LYS A 50 -8.45 4.63 -3.55
N SER A 51 -9.06 5.38 -4.46
CA SER A 51 -9.57 6.71 -4.17
C SER A 51 -10.94 6.66 -3.50
N GLU A 52 -11.28 7.69 -2.74
CA GLU A 52 -12.61 7.88 -2.17
C GLU A 52 -13.73 7.82 -3.23
N ALA A 53 -13.45 8.35 -4.43
CA ALA A 53 -14.38 8.30 -5.55
C ALA A 53 -14.63 6.88 -6.08
N GLU A 54 -13.60 6.02 -6.09
CA GLU A 54 -13.79 4.59 -6.40
C GLU A 54 -14.54 3.87 -5.28
N MET A 55 -14.22 4.20 -4.01
CA MET A 55 -14.90 3.62 -2.86
C MET A 55 -16.41 3.87 -2.90
N LEU A 56 -16.82 5.12 -3.15
CA LEU A 56 -18.23 5.51 -3.27
C LEU A 56 -18.96 4.86 -4.47
N LYS A 57 -18.25 4.32 -5.46
CA LYS A 57 -18.86 3.56 -6.56
C LYS A 57 -19.25 2.14 -6.16
N TYR A 58 -18.62 1.57 -5.13
CA TYR A 58 -19.02 0.23 -4.68
C TYR A 58 -20.40 0.29 -4.05
N ARG A 59 -21.33 -0.54 -4.56
CA ARG A 59 -22.75 -0.58 -4.15
C ARG A 59 -22.98 -0.72 -2.64
N ASN A 60 -22.01 -1.27 -1.91
CA ASN A 60 -22.09 -1.52 -0.47
C ASN A 60 -21.31 -0.49 0.38
N PHE A 61 -20.63 0.47 -0.26
CA PHE A 61 -19.91 1.54 0.43
C PHE A 61 -20.83 2.71 0.75
N GLY A 62 -21.10 2.90 2.04
CA GLY A 62 -21.80 4.08 2.53
C GLY A 62 -20.85 5.17 3.00
N LYS A 63 -21.37 6.39 3.16
CA LYS A 63 -20.67 7.52 3.81
C LYS A 63 -20.08 7.14 5.17
N LYS A 64 -20.77 6.27 5.92
CA LYS A 64 -20.32 5.78 7.23
C LYS A 64 -19.06 4.90 7.13
N SER A 65 -19.07 3.89 6.26
CA SER A 65 -17.90 3.01 6.04
C SER A 65 -16.71 3.77 5.49
N LEU A 66 -16.96 4.75 4.61
CA LEU A 66 -15.93 5.64 4.09
C LEU A 66 -15.27 6.46 5.22
N ASN A 67 -16.08 7.07 6.10
CA ASN A 67 -15.55 7.86 7.20
C ASN A 67 -14.77 6.99 8.20
N GLU A 68 -15.24 5.78 8.52
CA GLU A 68 -14.52 4.82 9.36
C GLU A 68 -13.14 4.48 8.79
N ILE A 69 -13.07 4.20 7.48
CA ILE A 69 -11.81 3.90 6.80
C ILE A 69 -10.87 5.09 6.81
N LYS A 70 -11.40 6.28 6.53
CA LYS A 70 -10.63 7.52 6.53
C LYS A 70 -10.06 7.82 7.91
N ASP A 71 -10.86 7.69 8.97
CA ASP A 71 -10.39 7.89 10.35
C ASP A 71 -9.28 6.90 10.70
N LYS A 72 -9.44 5.62 10.32
CA LYS A 72 -8.41 4.58 10.57
C LYS A 72 -7.12 4.83 9.78
N LEU A 73 -7.22 5.24 8.52
CA LEU A 73 -6.06 5.64 7.73
C LEU A 73 -5.39 6.90 8.33
N GLN A 74 -6.16 7.89 8.77
CA GLN A 74 -5.61 9.09 9.41
C GLN A 74 -4.87 8.78 10.72
N GLN A 75 -5.36 7.81 11.52
CA GLN A 75 -4.65 7.33 12.71
C GLN A 75 -3.27 6.73 12.38
N LEU A 76 -3.14 6.15 11.18
CA LEU A 76 -1.91 5.59 10.66
C LEU A 76 -1.09 6.61 9.84
N GLN A 77 -1.48 7.89 9.83
CA GLN A 77 -0.89 8.96 9.01
C GLN A 77 -0.93 8.64 7.50
N LEU A 78 -1.97 7.94 7.08
CA LEU A 78 -2.21 7.48 5.72
C LEU A 78 -3.43 8.17 5.08
N GLY A 79 -3.48 8.15 3.74
CA GLY A 79 -4.58 8.71 2.95
C GLY A 79 -5.12 7.74 1.89
N LEU A 80 -6.35 7.99 1.44
CA LEU A 80 -6.95 7.33 0.29
C LEU A 80 -6.47 7.97 -1.03
N GLY A 81 -6.32 7.18 -2.08
CA GLY A 81 -5.88 7.63 -3.39
C GLY A 81 -4.37 7.90 -3.49
N MET A 82 -3.58 7.36 -2.56
CA MET A 82 -2.13 7.41 -2.62
C MET A 82 -1.62 6.44 -3.69
N LYS A 83 -0.78 6.94 -4.60
CA LYS A 83 -0.11 6.08 -5.58
C LYS A 83 1.25 5.70 -5.03
N PHE A 84 1.47 4.42 -4.80
CA PHE A 84 2.76 3.86 -4.44
C PHE A 84 3.21 2.88 -5.50
N ASP A 85 4.52 2.85 -5.70
CA ASP A 85 5.17 1.97 -6.65
C ASP A 85 5.14 0.52 -6.15
N ALA A 86 5.04 -0.44 -7.07
CA ALA A 86 4.90 -1.85 -6.73
C ALA A 86 6.09 -2.38 -5.90
N GLY A 87 7.25 -1.70 -5.96
CA GLY A 87 8.42 -2.00 -5.13
C GLY A 87 8.28 -1.69 -3.63
N LEU A 88 7.23 -0.96 -3.22
CA LEU A 88 6.96 -0.63 -1.81
C LEU A 88 6.04 -1.63 -1.11
N VAL A 89 5.39 -2.52 -1.86
CA VAL A 89 4.52 -3.56 -1.30
C VAL A 89 5.20 -4.90 -1.55
N GLU A 90 5.52 -5.63 -0.49
CA GLU A 90 6.05 -6.99 -0.61
C GLU A 90 4.89 -7.92 -0.97
N THR A 91 4.48 -7.87 -2.23
CA THR A 91 3.69 -8.95 -2.78
C THR A 91 4.58 -10.19 -2.81
N PRO A 92 4.12 -11.34 -2.28
CA PRO A 92 4.90 -12.56 -2.37
C PRO A 92 5.01 -12.94 -3.84
N ILE A 93 6.19 -12.64 -4.42
CA ILE A 93 6.83 -13.31 -5.55
C ILE A 93 5.91 -13.72 -6.72
N SER A 94 5.91 -12.92 -7.79
CA SER A 94 6.00 -13.49 -9.14
C SER A 94 7.29 -13.00 -9.77
N GLY A 95 8.26 -13.92 -9.86
CA GLY A 95 9.40 -13.83 -10.77
C GLY A 95 10.49 -12.85 -10.36
N GLY A 96 11.45 -13.34 -9.58
CA GLY A 96 12.77 -12.72 -9.57
C GLY A 96 13.45 -12.96 -10.91
N ASP A 97 13.72 -11.90 -11.66
CA ASP A 97 14.79 -11.83 -12.65
C ASP A 97 15.79 -10.78 -12.16
N GLY A 98 16.59 -11.21 -11.17
CA GLY A 98 17.70 -10.44 -10.63
C GLY A 98 19.03 -11.00 -11.11
N ALA A 99 19.89 -10.11 -11.60
CA ALA A 99 21.34 -10.24 -11.82
C ALA A 99 21.76 -11.22 -12.93
N GLY A 100 22.39 -10.80 -14.03
CA GLY A 100 23.52 -9.87 -14.05
C GLY A 100 24.83 -10.63 -13.87
N MET A 101 25.16 -11.54 -14.81
CA MET A 101 26.54 -12.03 -14.97
C MET A 101 27.31 -11.04 -15.86
N ASN A 102 27.99 -10.14 -15.17
CA ASN A 102 29.20 -9.45 -15.55
C ASN A 102 30.12 -10.30 -16.45
N GLY A 103 30.29 -9.83 -17.69
CA GLY A 103 31.40 -10.23 -18.54
C GLY A 103 32.70 -9.67 -17.96
N SER A 104 33.53 -10.56 -17.46
CA SER A 104 34.96 -10.32 -17.30
C SER A 104 35.65 -11.03 -18.44
N ALA A 105 36.24 -10.24 -19.33
CA ALA A 105 37.27 -10.69 -20.24
C ALA A 105 38.45 -11.19 -19.40
N ASP A 106 38.87 -12.43 -19.62
CA ASP A 106 40.21 -12.88 -19.28
C ASP A 106 40.80 -13.51 -20.53
N SER A 107 41.79 -12.78 -21.05
CA SER A 107 42.70 -13.09 -22.13
C SER A 107 43.73 -14.14 -21.71
N ASP A 108 44.37 -14.75 -22.71
CA ASP A 108 45.44 -15.78 -22.63
C ASP A 108 44.90 -17.22 -22.40
N GLU A 109 45.29 -18.24 -23.16
CA GLU A 109 46.67 -18.66 -23.43
C GLU A 109 46.75 -19.69 -24.60
N ALA A 110 47.81 -19.54 -25.41
CA ALA A 110 48.55 -20.51 -26.25
C ALA A 110 47.83 -21.40 -27.30
#